data_AF-A0A2V8ZPU4-F1
#
_entry.id   AF-A0A2V8ZPU4-F1
#
_cell.length_a   1.000
_cell.length_b   1.000
_cell.length_c   1.000
_cell.angle_alpha   90.00
_cell.angle_beta   90.00
_cell.angle_gamma   90.00
#
_symmetry.space_group_name_H-M   'P 1'
#
loop_
_entity.id
_entity.type
_entity.pdbx_description
1 polymer ?
#
loop_
_entity_poly.entity_id
_entity_poly.type
_entity_poly.pdbx_seq_one_letter_code
_entity_poly.pdbx_strand_id
1 'polypeptide(L)' 'MARVRAGAKVIIENGARPVAVLHTAEPVRRSISECIALAKAHEEETGKAPVLDPDFAEDVEEILSHRKPWNPPAWE' A
#
# COMPACT_ATOMS: atom_id res chain seq x y z
N MET A 1 0.41 -9.35 -14.95
CA MET A 1 0.27 -9.64 -13.51
C MET A 1 -0.37 -10.98 -13.15
N ALA A 2 -1.24 -11.57 -13.97
CA ALA A 2 -1.93 -12.84 -13.64
C ALA A 2 -0.96 -13.98 -13.26
N ARG A 3 0.15 -14.14 -14.00
CA ARG A 3 1.19 -15.15 -13.71
C ARG A 3 1.85 -14.93 -12.34
N VAL A 4 2.21 -13.68 -12.02
CA VAL A 4 2.77 -13.32 -10.70
C VAL A 4 1.77 -13.62 -9.60
N ARG A 5 0.50 -13.22 -9.76
CA ARG A 5 -0.58 -13.53 -8.81
C ARG A 5 -0.85 -15.03 -8.65
N ALA A 6 -0.53 -15.84 -9.65
CA ALA A 6 -0.57 -17.30 -9.59
C ALA A 6 0.73 -17.92 -9.02
N GLY A 7 1.64 -17.11 -8.45
CA GLY A 7 2.86 -17.55 -7.78
C GLY A 7 4.10 -17.59 -8.67
N ALA A 8 4.03 -17.16 -9.93
CA ALA A 8 5.20 -17.17 -10.80
C ALA A 8 6.20 -16.06 -10.43
N LYS A 9 7.48 -16.41 -10.35
CA LYS A 9 8.59 -15.46 -10.30
C LYS A 9 8.92 -15.00 -11.74
N VAL A 10 8.90 -13.70 -11.97
CA VAL A 10 9.22 -13.07 -13.25
C VAL A 10 10.55 -12.35 -13.10
N ILE A 11 11.51 -12.66 -13.97
CA ILE A 11 12.77 -11.93 -14.07
C ILE A 11 12.55 -10.80 -15.08
N ILE A 12 12.90 -9.58 -14.69
CA ILE A 12 12.90 -8.40 -15.54
C ILE A 12 14.35 -8.19 -15.99
N GLU A 13 14.57 -8.15 -17.31
CA GLU A 13 15.90 -8.07 -17.92
C GLU A 13 16.12 -6.74 -18.64
N ASN A 14 17.38 -6.30 -18.70
CA ASN A 14 17.87 -5.25 -19.59
C ASN A 14 18.98 -5.87 -20.47
N GLY A 15 18.63 -6.18 -21.72
CA GLY A 15 19.48 -6.98 -22.60
C GLY A 15 19.74 -8.36 -22.00
N ALA A 16 21.02 -8.75 -21.89
CA ALA A 16 21.42 -10.03 -21.31
C ALA A 16 21.55 -10.01 -19.76
N ARG A 17 21.10 -8.94 -19.09
CA ARG A 17 21.28 -8.76 -17.64
C ARG A 17 19.94 -8.75 -16.89
N PRO A 18 19.74 -9.58 -15.85
CA PRO A 18 18.59 -9.44 -14.96
C PRO A 18 18.74 -8.18 -14.09
N VAL A 19 17.71 -7.32 -14.08
CA VAL A 19 17.71 -6.06 -13.32
C VAL A 19 16.72 -6.04 -12.17
N ALA A 20 15.66 -6.86 -12.23
CA ALA A 20 14.72 -7.01 -11.13
C ALA A 20 14.02 -8.36 -11.15
N VAL A 21 13.41 -8.70 -10.03
CA VAL A 21 12.57 -9.88 -9.89
C VAL A 21 11.22 -9.42 -9.35
N LEU A 22 10.15 -9.84 -10.02
CA LEU A 22 8.79 -9.62 -9.58
C LEU A 22 8.17 -10.96 -9.16
N HIS A 23 7.65 -11.02 -7.94
CA HIS A 23 6.96 -12.18 -7.38
C HIS A 23 5.82 -11.74 -6.44
N THR A 24 5.01 -12.68 -5.99
CA THR A 24 4.01 -12.45 -4.94
C THR A 24 4.68 -12.06 -3.62
N ALA A 25 4.08 -11.11 -2.91
CA ALA A 25 4.58 -10.73 -1.59
C ALA A 25 4.43 -11.90 -0.61
N GLU A 26 5.52 -12.23 0.10
CA GLU A 26 5.57 -13.29 1.10
C GLU A 26 6.02 -12.72 2.46
N PRO A 27 5.31 -13.01 3.57
CA PRO A 27 4.05 -13.76 3.62
C PRO A 27 2.91 -13.00 2.95
N VAL A 28 1.89 -13.72 2.48
CA VAL A 28 0.68 -13.11 1.92
C VAL A 28 0.06 -12.21 2.98
N ARG A 29 0.01 -10.91 2.72
CA ARG A 29 -0.62 -9.92 3.60
C ARG A 29 -2.04 -9.65 3.14
N ARG A 30 -2.89 -9.26 4.08
CA ARG A 30 -4.20 -8.68 3.76
C ARG A 30 -4.00 -7.44 2.90
N SER A 31 -4.83 -7.31 1.87
CA SER A 31 -5.00 -6.07 1.15
C SER A 31 -5.52 -4.97 2.08
N ILE A 32 -5.27 -3.71 1.71
CA ILE A 32 -5.84 -2.56 2.42
C ILE A 32 -7.38 -2.67 2.44
N SER A 33 -8.00 -3.14 1.35
CA SER A 33 -9.45 -3.35 1.28
C SER A 33 -9.95 -4.36 2.30
N GLU A 34 -9.25 -5.48 2.50
CA GLU A 34 -9.60 -6.45 3.54
C GLU A 34 -9.43 -5.88 4.96
N CYS A 35 -8.36 -5.10 5.19
CA CYS A 35 -8.17 -4.42 6.48
C CYS A 35 -9.31 -3.42 6.76
N ILE A 36 -9.74 -2.65 5.76
CA ILE A 36 -10.88 -1.73 5.89
C ILE A 36 -12.18 -2.50 6.17
N ALA A 37 -12.41 -3.62 5.49
CA ALA A 37 -13.59 -4.45 5.72
C ALA A 37 -13.63 -4.99 7.16
N LEU A 38 -12.48 -5.46 7.68
CA LEU A 38 -12.37 -5.91 9.08
C LEU A 38 -12.65 -4.78 10.07
N ALA A 39 -12.13 -3.57 9.83
CA ALA A 39 -12.36 -2.42 10.70
C ALA A 39 -13.85 -2.03 10.75
N LYS A 40 -14.54 -2.06 9.61
CA LYS A 40 -15.98 -1.81 9.53
C LYS A 40 -16.80 -2.87 10.27
N ALA A 41 -16.49 -4.15 10.07
CA ALA A 41 -17.16 -5.23 10.78
C ALA A 41 -16.97 -5.10 12.30
N HIS A 42 -15.76 -4.75 12.75
CA HIS A 42 -15.49 -4.50 14.16
C HIS A 42 -16.31 -3.34 14.73
N GLU A 43 -16.46 -2.26 13.98
CA GLU A 43 -17.32 -1.13 14.35
C GLU A 43 -18.79 -1.55 14.45
N GLU A 44 -19.31 -2.31 13.47
CA GLU A 44 -20.69 -2.82 13.50
C GLU A 44 -20.94 -3.74 14.70
N GLU A 45 -19.97 -4.60 15.04
CA GLU A 45 -20.08 -5.55 16.16
C GLU A 45 -19.97 -4.88 17.54
N THR A 46 -19.11 -3.86 17.67
CA THR A 46 -18.75 -3.30 18.98
C THR A 46 -19.27 -1.89 19.23
N GLY A 47 -19.78 -1.22 18.19
CA GLY A 47 -20.13 0.20 18.20
C GLY A 47 -18.92 1.14 18.32
N LYS A 48 -17.69 0.60 18.18
CA LYS A 48 -16.45 1.38 18.34
C LYS A 48 -15.83 1.65 16.98
N ALA A 49 -16.09 2.85 16.47
CA ALA A 49 -15.47 3.33 15.24
C ALA A 49 -13.95 3.52 15.43
N PRO A 50 -13.13 3.12 14.45
CA PRO A 50 -11.72 3.49 14.45
C PRO A 50 -11.58 4.99 14.22
N VAL A 51 -10.91 5.68 15.14
CA VAL A 51 -10.58 7.10 15.04
C VAL A 51 -9.08 7.30 14.87
N LEU A 52 -8.68 8.38 14.20
CA LEU A 52 -7.29 8.79 14.19
C LEU A 52 -6.88 9.21 15.60
N ASP A 53 -5.62 8.94 15.92
CA ASP A 53 -4.99 9.54 17.07
C ASP A 53 -5.00 11.08 16.91
N PRO A 54 -5.34 11.87 17.95
CA PRO A 54 -5.48 13.32 17.82
C PRO A 54 -4.23 14.02 17.29
N ASP A 55 -3.05 13.64 17.80
CA ASP A 55 -1.79 14.25 17.39
C ASP A 55 -1.48 13.88 15.93
N PHE A 56 -1.72 12.61 15.57
CA PHE A 56 -1.60 12.18 14.18
C PHE A 56 -2.59 12.88 13.23
N ALA A 57 -3.81 13.17 13.68
CA ALA A 57 -4.79 13.88 12.87
C ALA A 57 -4.35 15.32 12.59
N GLU A 58 -3.81 16.01 13.59
CA GLU A 58 -3.26 17.36 13.44
C GLU A 58 -2.08 17.38 12.44
N ASP A 59 -1.13 16.44 12.58
CA ASP A 59 -0.01 16.31 11.65
C ASP A 59 -0.48 16.13 10.19
N VAL A 60 -1.51 15.30 9.97
CA VAL A 60 -2.08 15.06 8.64
C VAL A 60 -2.74 16.32 8.09
N GLU A 61 -3.49 17.06 8.91
CA GLU A 61 -4.10 18.33 8.50
C GLU A 61 -3.03 19.37 8.12
N GLU A 62 -1.95 19.48 8.89
CA GLU A 62 -0.83 20.38 8.58
C GLU A 62 -0.18 20.02 7.24
N ILE A 63 0.11 18.73 7.01
CA ILE A 63 0.70 18.25 5.76
C ILE A 63 -0.22 18.54 4.56
N LEU A 64 -1.53 18.33 4.72
CA LEU A 64 -2.51 18.57 3.67
C LEU A 64 -2.63 20.08 3.35
N SER A 65 -2.61 20.95 4.35
CA SER A 65 -2.70 22.40 4.16
C SER A 65 -1.48 22.99 3.41
N HIS A 66 -0.31 22.36 3.54
CA HIS A 66 0.94 22.78 2.88
C HIS A 66 1.35 21.89 1.71
N ARG A 67 0.47 21.00 1.23
CA ARG A 67 0.82 20.00 0.21
C ARG A 67 1.25 20.67 -1.10
N LYS A 68 2.53 20.52 -1.44
CA LYS A 68 3.07 20.94 -2.74
C LYS A 68 2.80 19.89 -3.83
N PRO A 69 2.67 20.28 -5.10
CA PRO A 69 2.64 19.34 -6.21
C PRO A 69 3.88 18.44 -6.16
N TRP A 70 3.66 17.13 -6.28
CA TRP A 70 4.76 16.16 -6.34
C TRP A 70 5.36 16.18 -7.75
N ASN A 71 6.60 16.64 -7.87
CA ASN A 71 7.37 16.62 -9.12
C ASN A 71 8.53 15.63 -8.98
N PRO A 72 8.28 14.32 -9.13
CA PRO A 72 9.32 13.31 -8.97
C PRO A 72 10.41 13.47 -10.02
N PRO A 73 11.67 13.11 -9.70
CA PRO A 73 12.71 13.02 -10.72
C PRO A 73 12.33 11.99 -11.80
N ALA A 74 12.84 12.19 -13.01
CA ALA A 74 12.87 11.11 -13.99
C ALA A 74 13.72 9.98 -13.42
N TRP A 75 13.22 8.76 -13.51
CA TRP A 75 13.97 7.57 -13.15
C TRP A 75 14.90 7.26 -14.34
N GLU A 76 16.15 7.73 -14.28
CA GLU A 76 17.24 7.31 -15.18
C GLU A 76 17.75 5.92 -14.81
#